data_AF-A0AA36B2S8-F1
#
_entry.id   AF-A0AA36B2S8-F1
#
_cell.length_a   1.000
_cell.length_b   1.000
_cell.length_c   1.000
_cell.angle_alpha   90.00
_cell.angle_beta   90.00
_cell.angle_gamma   90.00
#
_symmetry.space_group_name_H-M   'P 1'
#
loop_
_entity.id
_entity.type
_entity.pdbx_description
1 polymer ?
#
loop_
_entity_poly.entity_id
_entity_poly.type
_entity_poly.pdbx_seq_one_letter_code
_entity_poly.pdbx_strand_id
1 'polypeptide(L)'
;MNSDVEDHIRQNTPWSKLPGLVKQSLGNSQKEYEKVVVEFSVKNQLRYKGNIVKTFRKDERRYYEELLCYSREHLMLYPYHLSDVVVRGLRVTPFSYYIDIMSSIMTQEKSYDSLPNFTAADCLRLLGIGRNQYIDLMNQNRSSKKFFRRKPVRELLPMQPVDSVSADHWWIVNIGYITEDDIKMCHVAEKEAIDKVIDYGPQLANDVDYKVLHGLYRKGLVYLDVPIADDDCIVVPPLQGFVMNRVLGDYFETLLYKIFVSIDEHTTVAELASILEIDLQLVKNAVSMFCRLGFAHKKINDLNLDDLHSSWRARQTLTKKPSQDQLLLEMSMPLTETESLLDVNTASNTDSSSIDSSLEVSGQNAGSAKRIVFLFDSTLTAFLMMGNLSQGLKSHAVTMFEVGKLSDESMDSFLTELEKVGSEAEGEAQRYFDHAVTLRYTIRFLRYNKNLFPDSNANSSGLGIDLIRCESLLSLDAATRARILNKNYTLLVSMAPLSYEVKPVCSCTPQHIGPTIPEVNSVWFKLFIYHLTGSGPPSVLLVKGTKLRRLPAIFQEYDRLLVTTWDHDPGVIASSNILMTLNDALSHSAVLIQVCLLTYLLISDFPSLPGSLVPQ
;
A
#
# COMPACT_ATOMS: atom_id res chain seq x y z
N MET A 1 -20.27 -17.22 -1.98
CA MET A 1 -21.54 -16.89 -2.66
C MET A 1 -21.32 -17.01 -4.16
N ASN A 2 -22.37 -17.28 -4.93
CA ASN A 2 -22.24 -17.41 -6.39
C ASN A 2 -22.14 -16.01 -7.02
N SER A 3 -21.07 -15.70 -7.78
CA SER A 3 -20.83 -14.35 -8.32
C SER A 3 -22.02 -13.84 -9.14
N ASP A 4 -22.67 -14.75 -9.87
CA ASP A 4 -23.85 -14.46 -10.66
C ASP A 4 -24.98 -13.87 -9.81
N VAL A 5 -25.20 -14.38 -8.58
CA VAL A 5 -26.25 -13.85 -7.69
C VAL A 5 -25.90 -12.42 -7.26
N GLU A 6 -24.63 -12.15 -6.94
CA GLU A 6 -24.17 -10.83 -6.51
C GLU A 6 -24.33 -9.78 -7.62
N ASP A 7 -24.04 -10.13 -8.86
CA ASP A 7 -24.17 -9.23 -10.01
C ASP A 7 -25.63 -8.85 -10.26
N HIS A 8 -26.57 -9.80 -10.12
CA HIS A 8 -28.00 -9.50 -10.23
C HIS A 8 -28.51 -8.61 -9.09
N ILE A 9 -27.92 -8.73 -7.89
CA ILE A 9 -28.23 -7.85 -6.74
C ILE A 9 -27.72 -6.43 -7.02
N ARG A 10 -26.48 -6.28 -7.53
CA ARG A 10 -25.91 -4.97 -7.93
C ARG A 10 -26.74 -4.30 -9.02
N GLN A 11 -27.30 -5.08 -9.96
CA GLN A 11 -28.19 -4.60 -11.02
C GLN A 11 -29.64 -4.35 -10.55
N ASN A 12 -29.95 -4.52 -9.26
CA ASN A 12 -31.29 -4.34 -8.70
C ASN A 12 -32.37 -5.22 -9.36
N THR A 13 -32.01 -6.44 -9.74
CA THR A 13 -32.92 -7.35 -10.44
C THR A 13 -33.94 -7.96 -9.46
N PRO A 14 -35.26 -7.78 -9.68
CA PRO A 14 -36.28 -8.40 -8.83
C PRO A 14 -36.36 -9.91 -9.07
N TRP A 15 -36.83 -10.66 -8.05
CA TRP A 15 -36.97 -12.12 -8.11
C TRP A 15 -37.69 -12.62 -9.37
N SER A 16 -38.72 -11.90 -9.82
CA SER A 16 -39.48 -12.24 -11.04
C SER A 16 -38.60 -12.33 -12.28
N LYS A 17 -37.61 -11.44 -12.42
CA LYS A 17 -36.73 -11.31 -13.58
C LYS A 17 -35.43 -12.11 -13.49
N LEU A 18 -35.18 -12.82 -12.37
CA LEU A 18 -33.98 -13.63 -12.24
C LEU A 18 -33.99 -14.83 -13.21
N PRO A 19 -32.84 -15.16 -13.83
CA PRO A 19 -32.69 -16.35 -14.66
C PRO A 19 -32.99 -17.65 -13.89
N GLY A 20 -33.49 -18.66 -14.60
CA GLY A 20 -33.83 -19.96 -14.00
C GLY A 20 -32.65 -20.65 -13.30
N LEU A 21 -31.43 -20.51 -13.84
CA LEU A 21 -30.20 -21.04 -13.25
C LEU A 21 -29.88 -20.40 -11.89
N VAL A 22 -30.05 -19.07 -11.80
CA VAL A 22 -29.82 -18.32 -10.55
C VAL A 22 -30.89 -18.69 -9.51
N LYS A 23 -32.15 -18.81 -9.93
CA LYS A 23 -33.24 -19.28 -9.06
C LYS A 23 -32.99 -20.69 -8.53
N GLN A 24 -32.51 -21.61 -9.37
CA GLN A 24 -32.13 -22.96 -8.96
C GLN A 24 -31.00 -22.95 -7.92
N SER A 25 -30.00 -22.07 -8.08
CA SER A 25 -28.91 -21.94 -7.10
C SER A 25 -29.38 -21.48 -5.71
N LEU A 26 -30.51 -20.78 -5.64
CA LEU A 26 -31.16 -20.31 -4.41
C LEU A 26 -32.29 -21.25 -3.96
N GLY A 27 -32.33 -22.48 -4.47
CA GLY A 27 -33.36 -23.46 -4.13
C GLY A 27 -34.78 -23.08 -4.59
N ASN A 28 -34.90 -22.22 -5.60
CA ASN A 28 -36.15 -21.64 -6.11
C ASN A 28 -36.99 -20.92 -5.02
N SER A 29 -36.35 -20.51 -3.92
CA SER A 29 -37.01 -19.85 -2.80
C SER A 29 -36.84 -18.34 -2.89
N GLN A 30 -37.96 -17.62 -3.04
CA GLN A 30 -37.94 -16.16 -2.96
C GLN A 30 -37.41 -15.67 -1.60
N LYS A 31 -37.78 -16.35 -0.50
CA LYS A 31 -37.32 -15.99 0.85
C LYS A 31 -35.80 -16.08 1.00
N GLU A 32 -35.19 -17.05 0.33
CA GLU A 32 -33.73 -17.19 0.36
C GLU A 32 -33.06 -16.05 -0.41
N TYR A 33 -33.61 -15.66 -1.55
CA TYR A 33 -33.13 -14.47 -2.27
C TYR A 33 -33.26 -13.20 -1.43
N GLU A 34 -34.38 -13.00 -0.74
CA GLU A 34 -34.58 -11.86 0.16
C GLU A 34 -33.52 -11.81 1.27
N LYS A 35 -33.22 -12.97 1.87
CA LYS A 35 -32.18 -13.09 2.90
C LYS A 35 -30.80 -12.76 2.33
N VAL A 36 -30.44 -13.34 1.18
CA VAL A 36 -29.15 -13.11 0.52
C VAL A 36 -29.00 -11.64 0.09
N VAL A 37 -30.06 -11.00 -0.40
CA VAL A 37 -30.06 -9.57 -0.74
C VAL A 37 -29.74 -8.71 0.47
N VAL A 38 -30.39 -8.97 1.62
CA VAL A 38 -30.14 -8.20 2.85
C VAL A 38 -28.72 -8.44 3.36
N GLU A 39 -28.28 -9.69 3.43
CA GLU A 39 -26.94 -10.06 3.88
C GLU A 39 -25.85 -9.43 2.99
N PHE A 40 -26.02 -9.51 1.66
CA PHE A 40 -25.14 -8.87 0.69
C PHE A 40 -25.13 -7.35 0.84
N SER A 41 -26.30 -6.73 1.05
CA SER A 41 -26.40 -5.27 1.17
C SER A 41 -25.73 -4.75 2.46
N VAL A 42 -25.90 -5.47 3.57
CA VAL A 42 -25.25 -5.16 4.85
C VAL A 42 -23.74 -5.37 4.76
N LYS A 43 -23.28 -6.49 4.20
CA LYS A 43 -21.87 -6.82 4.07
C LYS A 43 -21.10 -5.85 3.16
N ASN A 44 -21.74 -5.38 2.10
CA ASN A 44 -21.14 -4.41 1.16
C ASN A 44 -21.49 -2.95 1.47
N GLN A 45 -22.09 -2.68 2.64
CA GLN A 45 -22.46 -1.35 3.10
C GLN A 45 -23.29 -0.55 2.05
N LEU A 46 -24.25 -1.19 1.39
CA LEU A 46 -25.03 -0.57 0.32
C LEU A 46 -26.02 0.47 0.87
N ARG A 47 -26.17 1.58 0.14
CA ARG A 47 -27.17 2.62 0.43
C ARG A 47 -28.58 2.05 0.31
N TYR A 48 -29.48 2.37 1.25
CA TYR A 48 -30.86 1.87 1.23
C TYR A 48 -31.65 2.40 0.02
N LYS A 49 -31.52 3.70 -0.27
CA LYS A 49 -32.14 4.35 -1.42
C LYS A 49 -31.39 3.97 -2.70
N GLY A 50 -32.13 3.59 -3.73
CA GLY A 50 -31.58 3.18 -5.03
C GLY A 50 -31.31 1.67 -5.15
N ASN A 51 -31.28 0.94 -4.04
CA ASN A 51 -31.03 -0.50 -4.04
C ASN A 51 -32.28 -1.34 -3.74
N ILE A 52 -32.29 -2.58 -4.22
CA ILE A 52 -33.40 -3.53 -4.10
C ILE A 52 -33.76 -3.86 -2.65
N VAL A 53 -32.82 -3.67 -1.71
CA VAL A 53 -33.02 -3.90 -0.26
C VAL A 53 -34.23 -3.15 0.30
N LYS A 54 -34.57 -1.98 -0.24
CA LYS A 54 -35.76 -1.19 0.10
C LYS A 54 -37.09 -1.95 -0.11
N THR A 55 -37.10 -2.91 -1.02
CA THR A 55 -38.30 -3.72 -1.29
C THR A 55 -38.58 -4.70 -0.15
N PHE A 56 -37.53 -5.16 0.52
CA PHE A 56 -37.61 -6.23 1.53
C PHE A 56 -37.49 -5.73 2.97
N ARG A 57 -36.74 -4.66 3.20
CA ARG A 57 -36.69 -3.92 4.46
C ARG A 57 -37.47 -2.63 4.27
N LYS A 58 -38.54 -2.41 5.05
CA LYS A 58 -39.37 -1.19 4.99
C LYS A 58 -38.86 -0.06 5.87
N ASP A 59 -38.13 -0.40 6.93
CA ASP A 59 -37.59 0.54 7.91
C ASP A 59 -36.14 0.88 7.54
N GLU A 60 -35.95 2.09 7.01
CA GLU A 60 -34.64 2.61 6.61
C GLU A 60 -33.71 2.75 7.81
N ARG A 61 -34.22 3.22 8.95
CA ARG A 61 -33.42 3.46 10.15
C ARG A 61 -32.88 2.15 10.70
N ARG A 62 -33.75 1.15 10.86
CA ARG A 62 -33.37 -0.17 11.36
C ARG A 62 -32.37 -0.89 10.45
N TYR A 63 -32.47 -0.70 9.13
CA TYR A 63 -31.49 -1.24 8.19
C TYR A 63 -30.09 -0.68 8.43
N TYR A 64 -29.95 0.65 8.60
CA TYR A 64 -28.64 1.24 8.87
C TYR A 64 -28.10 0.91 10.27
N GLU A 65 -28.98 0.72 11.27
CA GLU A 65 -28.59 0.20 12.59
C GLU A 65 -28.03 -1.24 12.48
N GLU A 66 -28.69 -2.12 11.73
CA GLU A 66 -28.23 -3.49 11.43
C GLU A 66 -26.88 -3.47 10.69
N LEU A 67 -26.73 -2.59 9.70
CA LEU A 67 -25.50 -2.41 8.92
C LEU A 67 -24.32 -1.97 9.79
N LEU A 68 -24.51 -0.98 10.67
CA LEU A 68 -23.45 -0.51 11.56
C LEU A 68 -23.13 -1.54 12.66
N CYS A 69 -24.10 -2.31 13.13
CA CYS A 69 -23.84 -3.40 14.06
C CYS A 69 -22.95 -4.46 13.43
N TYR A 70 -23.32 -4.93 12.24
CA TYR A 70 -22.52 -5.90 11.48
C TYR A 70 -21.12 -5.37 11.17
N SER A 71 -21.01 -4.10 10.76
CA SER A 71 -19.72 -3.44 10.47
C SER A 71 -18.78 -3.39 11.68
N ARG A 72 -19.30 -3.08 12.87
CA ARG A 72 -18.49 -3.07 14.11
C ARG A 72 -18.06 -4.48 14.53
N GLU A 73 -18.94 -5.47 14.39
CA GLU A 73 -18.62 -6.87 14.74
C GLU A 73 -17.52 -7.46 13.85
N HIS A 74 -17.50 -7.07 12.58
CA HIS A 74 -16.54 -7.54 11.58
C HIS A 74 -15.34 -6.59 11.40
N LEU A 75 -15.21 -5.56 12.24
CA LEU A 75 -14.09 -4.59 12.23
C LEU A 75 -13.95 -3.83 10.90
N MET A 76 -15.06 -3.62 10.19
CA MET A 76 -15.09 -2.97 8.89
C MET A 76 -14.84 -1.47 9.01
N LEU A 77 -14.34 -0.86 7.93
CA LEU A 77 -14.14 0.58 7.82
C LEU A 77 -15.48 1.31 7.98
N TYR A 78 -15.45 2.51 8.58
CA TYR A 78 -16.64 3.34 8.70
C TYR A 78 -17.18 3.71 7.31
N PRO A 79 -18.49 3.57 7.05
CA PRO A 79 -19.06 3.82 5.73
C PRO A 79 -19.20 5.34 5.46
N TYR A 80 -18.12 6.01 5.10
CA TYR A 80 -18.12 7.46 4.87
C TYR A 80 -19.07 7.90 3.77
N HIS A 81 -19.32 7.07 2.75
CA HIS A 81 -20.31 7.31 1.69
C HIS A 81 -21.76 7.30 2.20
N LEU A 82 -22.00 6.89 3.44
CA LEU A 82 -23.30 6.93 4.13
C LEU A 82 -23.34 7.98 5.25
N SER A 83 -22.34 8.86 5.37
CA SER A 83 -22.27 9.87 6.45
C SER A 83 -23.51 10.76 6.51
N ASP A 84 -24.12 11.05 5.36
CA ASP A 84 -25.35 11.83 5.24
C ASP A 84 -26.53 11.20 6.00
N VAL A 85 -26.60 9.87 6.06
CA VAL A 85 -27.64 9.14 6.78
C VAL A 85 -27.19 8.73 8.18
N VAL A 86 -25.94 8.31 8.34
CA VAL A 86 -25.42 7.80 9.61
C VAL A 86 -25.23 8.92 10.63
N VAL A 87 -24.61 10.04 10.23
CA VAL A 87 -24.37 11.17 11.14
C VAL A 87 -25.67 11.93 11.41
N ARG A 88 -26.47 12.24 10.38
CA ARG A 88 -27.72 12.99 10.56
C ARG A 88 -28.86 12.14 11.10
N GLY A 89 -28.99 10.88 10.67
CA GLY A 89 -30.13 10.02 11.02
C GLY A 89 -29.93 9.21 12.30
N LEU A 90 -28.71 8.74 12.56
CA LEU A 90 -28.40 7.88 13.71
C LEU A 90 -27.54 8.55 14.79
N ARG A 91 -27.02 9.77 14.52
CA ARG A 91 -26.09 10.51 15.41
C ARG A 91 -24.83 9.69 15.75
N VAL A 92 -24.35 8.88 14.80
CA VAL A 92 -23.11 8.10 14.94
C VAL A 92 -22.01 8.77 14.12
N THR A 93 -21.03 9.36 14.81
CA THR A 93 -19.84 9.93 14.16
C THR A 93 -18.78 8.86 13.93
N PRO A 94 -17.85 9.05 12.96
CA PRO A 94 -16.72 8.13 12.77
C PRO A 94 -15.94 7.90 14.07
N PHE A 95 -15.71 8.95 14.84
CA PHE A 95 -15.06 8.87 16.16
C PHE A 95 -15.80 7.91 17.11
N SER A 96 -17.12 8.10 17.28
CA SER A 96 -17.92 7.23 18.16
C SER A 96 -17.93 5.77 17.70
N TYR A 97 -17.95 5.55 16.38
CA TYR A 97 -17.91 4.22 15.79
C TYR A 97 -16.60 3.48 16.10
N TYR A 98 -15.45 4.15 15.93
CA TYR A 98 -14.15 3.53 16.23
C TYR A 98 -13.87 3.38 17.71
N ILE A 99 -14.38 4.28 18.57
CA ILE A 99 -14.35 4.09 20.03
C ILE A 99 -15.10 2.82 20.43
N ASP A 100 -16.26 2.56 19.85
CA ASP A 100 -17.02 1.34 20.12
C ASP A 100 -16.26 0.09 19.66
N ILE A 101 -15.63 0.13 18.47
CA ILE A 101 -14.77 -0.96 17.98
C ILE A 101 -13.61 -1.22 18.95
N MET A 102 -12.84 -0.18 19.30
CA MET A 102 -11.71 -0.32 20.21
C MET A 102 -12.13 -0.84 21.58
N SER A 103 -13.24 -0.32 22.12
CA SER A 103 -13.81 -0.81 23.38
C SER A 103 -14.18 -2.29 23.30
N SER A 104 -14.76 -2.74 22.17
CA SER A 104 -15.13 -4.13 21.94
C SER A 104 -13.90 -5.05 21.87
N ILE A 105 -12.88 -4.68 21.09
CA ILE A 105 -11.62 -5.44 20.95
C ILE A 105 -10.91 -5.56 22.29
N MET A 106 -10.77 -4.46 23.04
CA MET A 106 -10.15 -4.45 24.37
C MET A 106 -10.92 -5.30 25.37
N THR A 107 -12.26 -5.26 25.33
CA THR A 107 -13.12 -6.07 26.22
C THR A 107 -13.00 -7.56 25.91
N GLN A 108 -12.82 -7.91 24.63
CA GLN A 108 -12.59 -9.27 24.16
C GLN A 108 -11.13 -9.72 24.29
N GLU A 109 -10.23 -8.85 24.79
CA GLU A 109 -8.78 -9.05 24.86
C GLU A 109 -8.13 -9.48 23.53
N LYS A 110 -8.67 -9.01 22.40
CA LYS A 110 -8.11 -9.27 21.06
C LYS A 110 -6.86 -8.43 20.81
N SER A 111 -5.96 -8.93 19.95
CA SER A 111 -4.79 -8.19 19.48
C SER A 111 -5.20 -7.04 18.56
N TYR A 112 -4.45 -5.93 18.60
CA TYR A 112 -4.58 -4.84 17.63
C TYR A 112 -4.41 -5.32 16.18
N ASP A 113 -3.57 -6.34 15.98
CA ASP A 113 -3.29 -6.94 14.66
C ASP A 113 -4.52 -7.63 14.03
N SER A 114 -5.64 -7.74 14.76
CA SER A 114 -6.92 -8.23 14.22
C SER A 114 -7.68 -7.17 13.42
N LEU A 115 -7.31 -5.89 13.53
CA LEU A 115 -7.90 -4.81 12.74
C LEU A 115 -7.42 -4.86 11.29
N PRO A 116 -8.32 -4.73 10.30
CA PRO A 116 -7.97 -4.43 8.90
C PRO A 116 -7.05 -3.21 8.78
N ASN A 117 -6.20 -3.13 7.74
CA ASN A 117 -5.16 -2.10 7.63
C ASN A 117 -5.76 -0.69 7.54
N PHE A 118 -6.75 -0.50 6.67
CA PHE A 118 -7.42 0.79 6.50
C PHE A 118 -8.26 1.18 7.72
N THR A 119 -8.87 0.22 8.42
CA THR A 119 -9.57 0.45 9.69
C THR A 119 -8.60 0.91 10.77
N ALA A 120 -7.43 0.28 10.86
CA ALA A 120 -6.39 0.63 11.81
C ALA A 120 -5.77 2.01 11.50
N ALA A 121 -5.54 2.32 10.23
CA ALA A 121 -5.09 3.63 9.78
C ALA A 121 -6.09 4.73 10.17
N ASP A 122 -7.39 4.50 9.99
CA ASP A 122 -8.40 5.49 10.36
C ASP A 122 -8.54 5.63 11.90
N CYS A 123 -8.39 4.53 12.64
CA CYS A 123 -8.32 4.57 14.10
C CYS A 123 -7.11 5.38 14.58
N LEU A 124 -5.95 5.22 13.97
CA LEU A 124 -4.76 6.01 14.29
C LEU A 124 -5.01 7.50 14.01
N ARG A 125 -5.60 7.83 12.85
CA ARG A 125 -5.91 9.20 12.45
C ARG A 125 -6.91 9.89 13.39
N LEU A 126 -7.98 9.19 13.80
CA LEU A 126 -9.07 9.78 14.59
C LEU A 126 -8.88 9.67 16.10
N LEU A 127 -8.34 8.54 16.58
CA LEU A 127 -8.19 8.27 18.01
C LEU A 127 -6.76 8.50 18.51
N GLY A 128 -5.75 8.49 17.62
CA GLY A 128 -4.35 8.53 18.02
C GLY A 128 -3.86 7.22 18.65
N ILE A 129 -4.59 6.11 18.43
CA ILE A 129 -4.26 4.79 18.98
C ILE A 129 -3.67 3.92 17.87
N GLY A 130 -2.34 3.83 17.84
CA GLY A 130 -1.62 2.81 17.10
C GLY A 130 -1.40 1.55 17.92
N ARG A 131 -0.61 0.62 17.36
CA ARG A 131 -0.34 -0.69 17.96
C ARG A 131 0.29 -0.59 19.35
N ASN A 132 1.30 0.28 19.50
CA ASN A 132 2.02 0.44 20.76
C ASN A 132 1.13 1.08 21.83
N GLN A 133 0.42 2.15 21.48
CA GLN A 133 -0.52 2.81 22.39
C GLN A 133 -1.63 1.85 22.82
N TYR A 134 -2.13 1.00 21.91
CA TYR A 134 -3.09 -0.04 22.27
C TYR A 134 -2.53 -1.05 23.27
N ILE A 135 -1.30 -1.53 23.07
CA ILE A 135 -0.63 -2.45 24.00
C ILE A 135 -0.51 -1.79 25.38
N ASP A 136 -0.13 -0.53 25.44
CA ASP A 136 -0.01 0.22 26.69
C ASP A 136 -1.35 0.40 27.39
N LEU A 137 -2.41 0.79 26.66
CA LEU A 137 -3.77 0.88 27.19
C LEU A 137 -4.26 -0.48 27.70
N MET A 138 -3.94 -1.56 27.01
CA MET A 138 -4.31 -2.91 27.42
C MET A 138 -3.56 -3.34 28.68
N ASN A 139 -2.28 -3.00 28.80
CA ASN A 139 -1.47 -3.22 30.00
C ASN A 139 -2.01 -2.43 31.21
N GLN A 140 -2.42 -1.18 31.00
CA GLN A 140 -3.08 -0.34 32.02
C GLN A 140 -4.42 -0.93 32.46
N ASN A 141 -5.23 -1.43 31.52
CA ASN A 141 -6.50 -2.09 31.83
C ASN A 141 -6.28 -3.38 32.64
N ARG A 142 -5.25 -4.17 32.30
CA ARG A 142 -4.88 -5.39 33.03
C ARG A 142 -4.33 -5.11 34.43
N SER A 143 -3.52 -4.06 34.60
CA SER A 143 -2.94 -3.70 35.90
C SER A 143 -3.99 -3.10 36.86
N SER A 144 -4.99 -2.39 36.34
CA SER A 144 -6.15 -1.89 37.10
C SER A 144 -7.01 -3.00 37.71
N LYS A 145 -6.84 -4.28 37.32
CA LYS A 145 -7.57 -5.42 37.88
C LYS A 145 -7.24 -5.69 39.36
N LYS A 146 -6.18 -5.10 39.92
CA LYS A 146 -5.70 -5.39 41.29
C LYS A 146 -6.40 -4.60 42.41
N PHE A 147 -7.09 -3.49 42.11
CA PHE A 147 -7.77 -2.65 43.12
C PHE A 147 -9.27 -2.56 42.84
N PHE A 148 -10.01 -3.60 43.22
CA PHE A 148 -11.45 -3.70 43.53
C PHE A 148 -12.54 -3.00 42.68
N ARG A 149 -12.27 -2.30 41.57
CA ARG A 149 -13.27 -1.92 40.55
C ARG A 149 -12.62 -1.90 39.18
N ARG A 150 -13.19 -2.68 38.24
CA ARG A 150 -12.85 -2.54 36.82
C ARG A 150 -13.27 -1.13 36.39
N LYS A 151 -12.32 -0.28 36.01
CA LYS A 151 -12.68 0.92 35.25
C LYS A 151 -13.28 0.47 33.92
N PRO A 152 -14.43 1.02 33.49
CA PRO A 152 -14.96 0.71 32.17
C PRO A 152 -13.92 1.10 31.12
N VAL A 153 -13.70 0.23 30.12
CA VAL A 153 -12.69 0.43 29.06
C VAL A 153 -12.84 1.80 28.39
N ARG A 154 -14.09 2.29 28.29
CA ARG A 154 -14.42 3.60 27.73
C ARG A 154 -13.78 4.79 28.47
N GLU A 155 -13.41 4.65 29.74
CA GLU A 155 -12.68 5.69 30.49
C GLU A 155 -11.18 5.74 30.14
N LEU A 156 -10.62 4.66 29.58
CA LEU A 156 -9.22 4.61 29.13
C LEU A 156 -9.07 5.14 27.70
N LEU A 157 -10.16 5.14 26.94
CA LEU A 157 -10.17 5.60 25.56
C LEU A 157 -10.32 7.13 25.48
N PRO A 158 -9.82 7.77 24.41
CA PRO A 158 -10.00 9.20 24.17
C PRO A 158 -11.48 9.59 24.20
N MET A 159 -11.77 10.75 24.81
CA MET A 159 -13.14 11.29 24.83
C MET A 159 -13.46 12.16 23.61
N GLN A 160 -12.43 12.64 22.91
CA GLN A 160 -12.55 13.51 21.74
C GLN A 160 -11.54 13.09 20.66
N PRO A 161 -11.82 13.40 19.38
CA PRO A 161 -10.88 13.18 18.29
C PRO A 161 -9.55 13.90 18.52
N VAL A 162 -8.48 13.40 17.88
CA VAL A 162 -7.15 14.03 17.92
C VAL A 162 -7.21 15.45 17.36
N ASP A 163 -6.44 16.37 17.97
CA ASP A 163 -6.39 17.79 17.57
C ASP A 163 -5.73 18.07 16.22
N SER A 164 -5.13 17.05 15.60
CA SER A 164 -4.39 17.15 14.35
C SER A 164 -5.19 16.68 13.14
N VAL A 165 -6.48 16.33 13.25
CA VAL A 165 -7.27 15.85 12.11
C VAL A 165 -7.16 16.83 10.95
N SER A 166 -6.45 16.42 9.91
CA SER A 166 -6.24 17.18 8.69
C SER A 166 -7.53 17.17 7.89
N ALA A 167 -8.15 18.34 7.79
CA ALA A 167 -9.09 18.66 6.74
C ALA A 167 -8.32 19.44 5.66
N ASP A 168 -8.71 19.29 4.39
CA ASP A 168 -8.23 20.15 3.31
C ASP A 168 -9.25 21.24 2.97
N HIS A 169 -8.77 22.33 2.39
CA HIS A 169 -9.56 23.51 2.06
C HIS A 169 -10.69 23.23 1.05
N TRP A 170 -10.56 22.21 0.21
CA TRP A 170 -11.52 21.87 -0.84
C TRP A 170 -12.61 20.88 -0.38
N TRP A 171 -12.57 20.42 0.87
CA TRP A 171 -13.58 19.53 1.42
C TRP A 171 -14.90 20.27 1.66
N ILE A 172 -16.00 19.52 1.71
CA ILE A 172 -17.35 20.07 1.92
C ILE A 172 -17.78 19.85 3.36
N VAL A 173 -18.18 20.92 4.04
CA VAL A 173 -18.69 20.90 5.40
C VAL A 173 -20.19 20.67 5.37
N ASN A 174 -20.63 19.61 6.04
CA ASN A 174 -22.03 19.27 6.20
C ASN A 174 -22.44 19.26 7.67
N ILE A 175 -23.67 19.69 7.94
CA ILE A 175 -24.26 19.61 9.29
C ILE A 175 -24.55 18.16 9.67
N GLY A 176 -24.21 17.78 10.90
CA GLY A 176 -24.62 16.54 11.54
C GLY A 176 -26.00 16.63 12.17
N TYR A 177 -26.22 15.92 13.28
CA TYR A 177 -27.44 16.03 14.07
C TYR A 177 -27.20 16.96 15.27
N ILE A 178 -27.73 18.18 15.20
CA ILE A 178 -27.52 19.24 16.20
C ILE A 178 -28.77 19.38 17.07
N THR A 179 -28.60 19.35 18.40
CA THR A 179 -29.68 19.65 19.37
C THR A 179 -29.57 21.07 19.94
N GLU A 180 -30.63 21.55 20.58
CA GLU A 180 -30.60 22.86 21.26
C GLU A 180 -29.52 22.94 22.36
N ASP A 181 -29.24 21.83 23.04
CA ASP A 181 -28.21 21.77 24.08
C ASP A 181 -26.80 21.85 23.49
N ASP A 182 -26.60 21.26 22.31
CA ASP A 182 -25.34 21.36 21.58
C ASP A 182 -25.05 22.82 21.18
N ILE A 183 -26.08 23.55 20.75
CA ILE A 183 -25.98 24.98 20.40
C ILE A 183 -25.62 25.83 21.62
N LYS A 184 -26.14 25.52 22.82
CA LYS A 184 -25.78 26.25 24.05
C LYS A 184 -24.30 26.14 24.39
N MET A 185 -23.66 25.02 24.02
CA MET A 185 -22.22 24.78 24.23
C MET A 185 -21.32 25.34 23.11
N CYS A 186 -21.88 25.99 22.09
CA CYS A 186 -21.13 26.57 20.98
C CYS A 186 -20.76 28.04 21.21
N HIS A 187 -19.58 28.41 20.74
CA HIS A 187 -19.14 29.81 20.67
C HIS A 187 -19.92 30.58 19.59
N VAL A 188 -19.90 31.92 19.64
CA VAL A 188 -20.64 32.77 18.69
C VAL A 188 -20.24 32.49 17.24
N ALA A 189 -18.93 32.35 16.96
CA ALA A 189 -18.44 32.03 15.62
C ALA A 189 -18.84 30.62 15.15
N GLU A 190 -18.92 29.65 16.06
CA GLU A 190 -19.40 28.29 15.74
C GLU A 190 -20.89 28.29 15.40
N LYS A 191 -21.70 29.08 16.12
CA LYS A 191 -23.13 29.25 15.81
C LYS A 191 -23.33 29.89 14.45
N GLU A 192 -22.61 30.96 14.14
CA GLU A 192 -22.69 31.63 12.84
C GLU A 192 -22.30 30.68 11.70
N ALA A 193 -21.28 29.85 11.89
CA ALA A 193 -20.89 28.84 10.92
C ALA A 193 -21.97 27.75 10.73
N ILE A 194 -22.60 27.29 11.82
CA ILE A 194 -23.74 26.36 11.75
C ILE A 194 -24.90 26.99 10.99
N ASP A 195 -25.30 28.22 11.35
CA ASP A 195 -26.42 28.94 10.73
C ASP A 195 -26.19 29.12 9.23
N LYS A 196 -24.96 29.49 8.82
CA LYS A 196 -24.58 29.57 7.39
C LYS A 196 -24.78 28.24 6.64
N VAL A 197 -24.38 27.12 7.22
CA VAL A 197 -24.55 25.81 6.57
C VAL A 197 -26.02 25.36 6.57
N ILE A 198 -26.84 25.82 7.54
CA ILE A 198 -28.29 25.55 7.57
C ILE A 198 -28.99 26.34 6.47
N ASP A 199 -28.68 27.64 6.39
CA ASP A 199 -29.38 28.58 5.51
C ASP A 199 -29.00 28.40 4.04
N TYR A 200 -27.70 28.23 3.75
CA TYR A 200 -27.16 28.17 2.39
C TYR A 200 -26.82 26.75 1.93
N GLY A 201 -26.94 25.75 2.81
CA GLY A 201 -26.56 24.36 2.52
C GLY A 201 -25.06 24.08 2.69
N PRO A 202 -24.55 22.95 2.16
CA PRO A 202 -23.16 22.53 2.34
C PRO A 202 -22.16 23.61 1.89
N GLN A 203 -21.17 23.90 2.72
CA GLN A 203 -20.18 24.97 2.47
C GLN A 203 -18.80 24.40 2.18
N LEU A 204 -17.96 25.13 1.45
CA LEU A 204 -16.57 24.75 1.25
C LEU A 204 -15.78 24.97 2.55
N ALA A 205 -14.83 24.08 2.87
CA ALA A 205 -14.02 24.21 4.06
C ALA A 205 -13.15 25.49 4.06
N ASN A 206 -12.74 25.97 2.88
CA ASN A 206 -12.03 27.23 2.71
C ASN A 206 -12.82 28.45 3.20
N ASP A 207 -14.16 28.41 3.14
CA ASP A 207 -15.03 29.55 3.48
C ASP A 207 -15.27 29.65 5.00
N VAL A 208 -14.84 28.64 5.76
CA VAL A 208 -14.95 28.57 7.21
C VAL A 208 -13.57 28.68 7.84
N ASP A 209 -13.46 29.44 8.93
CA ASP A 209 -12.22 29.49 9.70
C ASP A 209 -11.87 28.09 10.21
N TYR A 210 -10.65 27.61 9.90
CA TYR A 210 -10.15 26.31 10.29
C TYR A 210 -10.33 26.00 11.79
N LYS A 211 -10.11 26.98 12.69
CA LYS A 211 -10.26 26.77 14.14
C LYS A 211 -11.72 26.50 14.52
N VAL A 212 -12.65 27.23 13.90
CA VAL A 212 -14.09 27.07 14.10
C VAL A 212 -14.54 25.71 13.54
N LEU A 213 -14.11 25.39 12.31
CA LEU A 213 -14.40 24.10 11.67
C LEU A 213 -13.91 22.93 12.52
N HIS A 214 -12.68 23.00 13.00
CA HIS A 214 -12.08 21.97 13.85
C HIS A 214 -12.83 21.82 15.19
N GLY A 215 -13.24 22.93 15.81
CA GLY A 215 -14.07 22.93 17.03
C GLY A 215 -15.42 22.24 16.81
N LEU A 216 -16.10 22.57 15.71
CA LEU A 216 -17.37 21.95 15.32
C LEU A 216 -17.21 20.46 15.04
N TYR A 217 -16.14 20.05 14.36
CA TYR A 217 -15.85 18.65 14.06
C TYR A 217 -15.55 17.86 15.33
N ARG A 218 -14.75 18.40 16.25
CA ARG A 218 -14.40 17.78 17.54
C ARG A 218 -15.63 17.57 18.43
N LYS A 219 -16.63 18.47 18.34
CA LYS A 219 -17.94 18.34 19.00
C LYS A 219 -18.90 17.38 18.28
N GLY A 220 -18.56 16.90 17.08
CA GLY A 220 -19.41 16.02 16.28
C GLY A 220 -20.62 16.69 15.65
N LEU A 221 -20.62 18.02 15.55
CA LEU A 221 -21.76 18.81 15.03
C LEU A 221 -21.75 18.93 13.51
N VAL A 222 -20.59 18.74 12.90
CA VAL A 222 -20.39 18.70 11.45
C VAL A 222 -19.67 17.43 11.05
N TYR A 223 -19.89 16.99 9.82
CA TYR A 223 -19.08 15.98 9.16
C TYR A 223 -18.54 16.53 7.85
N LEU A 224 -17.41 15.98 7.42
CA LEU A 224 -16.69 16.44 6.24
C LEU A 224 -16.93 15.46 5.09
N ASP A 225 -17.33 15.99 3.94
CA ASP A 225 -17.36 15.26 2.69
C ASP A 225 -16.16 15.61 1.80
N VAL A 226 -15.65 14.61 1.07
CA VAL A 226 -14.45 14.74 0.23
C VAL A 226 -14.88 14.48 -1.21
N PRO A 227 -15.24 15.54 -1.96
CA PRO A 227 -15.85 15.43 -3.28
C PRO A 227 -14.82 15.05 -4.34
N ILE A 228 -15.09 13.97 -5.08
CA ILE A 228 -14.24 13.52 -6.20
C ILE A 228 -15.03 13.64 -7.51
N ALA A 229 -14.51 14.42 -8.46
CA ALA A 229 -15.07 14.57 -9.79
C ALA A 229 -14.55 13.48 -10.74
N ASP A 230 -15.20 13.34 -11.90
CA ASP A 230 -14.89 12.31 -12.90
C ASP A 230 -13.51 12.53 -13.55
N ASP A 231 -13.18 13.80 -13.79
CA ASP A 231 -11.96 14.24 -14.47
C ASP A 231 -10.78 14.49 -13.51
N ASP A 232 -10.95 14.21 -12.21
CA ASP A 232 -9.90 14.43 -11.23
C ASP A 232 -8.76 13.42 -11.44
N CYS A 233 -7.51 13.92 -11.37
CA CYS A 233 -6.31 13.08 -11.30
C CYS A 233 -5.82 13.00 -9.85
N ILE A 234 -5.36 11.82 -9.44
CA ILE A 234 -5.00 11.51 -8.06
C ILE A 234 -3.55 11.08 -7.99
N VAL A 235 -2.82 11.60 -7.00
CA VAL A 235 -1.41 11.29 -6.76
C VAL A 235 -1.26 10.57 -5.43
N VAL A 236 -0.48 9.49 -5.41
CA VAL A 236 -0.17 8.70 -4.22
C VAL A 236 1.30 8.96 -3.85
N PRO A 237 1.60 9.80 -2.85
CA PRO A 237 2.97 9.99 -2.37
C PRO A 237 3.49 8.73 -1.65
N PRO A 238 4.81 8.63 -1.42
CA PRO A 238 5.38 7.56 -0.59
C PRO A 238 4.71 7.52 0.79
N LEU A 239 4.18 6.35 1.15
CA LEU A 239 3.44 6.15 2.38
C LEU A 239 4.36 6.35 3.59
N GLN A 240 3.94 7.23 4.49
CA GLN A 240 4.58 7.45 5.79
C GLN A 240 3.66 6.98 6.91
N GLY A 241 4.17 6.17 7.84
CA GLY A 241 3.40 5.72 8.99
C GLY A 241 2.24 4.77 8.66
N PHE A 242 2.29 4.06 7.53
CA PHE A 242 1.25 3.10 7.15
C PHE A 242 1.15 1.96 8.18
N VAL A 243 -0.08 1.64 8.58
CA VAL A 243 -0.37 0.59 9.55
C VAL A 243 -0.59 -0.74 8.81
N MET A 244 0.41 -1.63 8.91
CA MET A 244 0.38 -2.96 8.31
C MET A 244 0.01 -4.01 9.37
N ASN A 245 -1.24 -4.47 9.33
CA ASN A 245 -1.71 -5.64 10.06
C ASN A 245 -1.79 -6.85 9.10
N ARG A 246 -1.69 -8.07 9.65
CA ARG A 246 -1.60 -9.32 8.86
C ARG A 246 -2.94 -9.87 8.39
N VAL A 247 -4.02 -9.11 8.53
CA VAL A 247 -5.39 -9.57 8.26
C VAL A 247 -5.92 -8.80 7.06
N LEU A 248 -6.12 -9.52 5.95
CA LEU A 248 -6.91 -9.02 4.83
C LEU A 248 -8.36 -8.92 5.31
N GLY A 249 -8.90 -7.71 5.31
CA GLY A 249 -10.25 -7.42 5.74
C GLY A 249 -11.30 -7.68 4.67
N ASP A 250 -12.35 -6.87 4.75
CA ASP A 250 -13.61 -6.98 4.02
C ASP A 250 -13.48 -6.78 2.48
N TYR A 251 -14.63 -6.86 1.79
CA TYR A 251 -14.71 -6.62 0.35
C TYR A 251 -14.15 -5.25 -0.06
N PHE A 252 -14.31 -4.24 0.79
CA PHE A 252 -13.91 -2.87 0.46
C PHE A 252 -12.39 -2.70 0.54
N GLU A 253 -11.71 -3.30 1.53
CA GLU A 253 -10.25 -3.32 1.58
C GLU A 253 -9.62 -3.98 0.34
N THR A 254 -10.21 -5.09 -0.13
CA THR A 254 -9.75 -5.72 -1.38
C THR A 254 -9.89 -4.77 -2.57
N LEU A 255 -10.99 -4.00 -2.64
CA LEU A 255 -11.19 -2.97 -3.66
C LEU A 255 -10.14 -1.84 -3.56
N LEU A 256 -9.84 -1.39 -2.34
CA LEU A 256 -8.83 -0.35 -2.10
C LEU A 256 -7.47 -0.78 -2.65
N TYR A 257 -6.98 -1.99 -2.35
CA TYR A 257 -5.70 -2.45 -2.90
C TYR A 257 -5.69 -2.52 -4.44
N LYS A 258 -6.80 -2.97 -5.06
CA LYS A 258 -6.90 -2.98 -6.54
C LYS A 258 -6.79 -1.58 -7.14
N ILE A 259 -7.41 -0.60 -6.51
CA ILE A 259 -7.35 0.80 -6.93
C ILE A 259 -5.95 1.37 -6.68
N PHE A 260 -5.32 1.09 -5.53
CA PHE A 260 -3.97 1.56 -5.21
C PHE A 260 -2.92 1.18 -6.27
N VAL A 261 -2.93 -0.08 -6.70
CA VAL A 261 -2.00 -0.57 -7.74
C VAL A 261 -2.25 0.09 -9.10
N SER A 262 -3.48 0.52 -9.34
CA SER A 262 -3.95 0.99 -10.65
C SER A 262 -3.97 2.51 -10.79
N ILE A 263 -3.84 3.27 -9.69
CA ILE A 263 -3.76 4.72 -9.72
C ILE A 263 -2.51 5.15 -10.51
N ASP A 264 -2.72 6.16 -11.34
CA ASP A 264 -1.69 6.82 -12.11
C ASP A 264 -2.00 8.31 -12.16
N GLU A 265 -0.96 9.15 -12.05
CA GLU A 265 -1.13 10.61 -12.01
C GLU A 265 -1.76 11.18 -13.30
N HIS A 266 -1.65 10.46 -14.42
CA HIS A 266 -2.22 10.88 -15.69
C HIS A 266 -3.56 10.24 -16.02
N THR A 267 -4.09 9.37 -15.15
CA THR A 267 -5.37 8.70 -15.36
C THR A 267 -6.45 9.37 -14.53
N THR A 268 -7.54 9.79 -15.17
CA THR A 268 -8.70 10.35 -14.47
C THR A 268 -9.46 9.27 -13.72
N VAL A 269 -10.26 9.66 -12.73
CA VAL A 269 -11.10 8.72 -11.97
C VAL A 269 -12.10 7.97 -12.89
N ALA A 270 -12.65 8.64 -13.90
CA ALA A 270 -13.53 8.00 -14.89
C ALA A 270 -12.81 6.95 -15.73
N GLU A 271 -11.60 7.25 -16.20
CA GLU A 271 -10.79 6.28 -16.95
C GLU A 271 -10.36 5.11 -16.05
N LEU A 272 -10.00 5.37 -14.80
CA LEU A 272 -9.64 4.35 -13.82
C LEU A 272 -10.79 3.35 -13.61
N ALA A 273 -12.02 3.86 -13.45
CA ALA A 273 -13.22 3.02 -13.34
C ALA A 273 -13.44 2.17 -14.59
N SER A 274 -13.25 2.73 -15.78
CA SER A 274 -13.36 1.99 -17.04
C SER A 274 -12.30 0.90 -17.20
N ILE A 275 -11.06 1.14 -16.73
CA ILE A 275 -9.97 0.16 -16.82
C ILE A 275 -10.19 -1.02 -15.86
N LEU A 276 -10.68 -0.72 -14.67
CA LEU A 276 -10.96 -1.71 -13.63
C LEU A 276 -12.29 -2.46 -13.85
N GLU A 277 -13.18 -1.95 -14.72
CA GLU A 277 -14.56 -2.43 -14.87
C GLU A 277 -15.35 -2.40 -13.55
N ILE A 278 -15.14 -1.34 -12.77
CA ILE A 278 -15.80 -1.13 -11.48
C ILE A 278 -16.71 0.08 -11.60
N ASP A 279 -17.84 0.04 -10.87
CA ASP A 279 -18.76 1.16 -10.81
C ASP A 279 -18.04 2.46 -10.38
N LEU A 280 -18.28 3.53 -11.15
CA LEU A 280 -17.61 4.82 -10.98
C LEU A 280 -17.82 5.39 -9.58
N GLN A 281 -18.99 5.19 -8.98
CA GLN A 281 -19.26 5.69 -7.63
C GLN A 281 -18.44 4.95 -6.57
N LEU A 282 -18.20 3.65 -6.75
CA LEU A 282 -17.32 2.89 -5.85
C LEU A 282 -15.87 3.36 -5.94
N VAL A 283 -15.37 3.65 -7.15
CA VAL A 283 -14.02 4.19 -7.34
C VAL A 283 -13.89 5.58 -6.70
N LYS A 284 -14.89 6.46 -6.87
CA LYS A 284 -14.94 7.76 -6.18
C LYS A 284 -14.92 7.62 -4.66
N ASN A 285 -15.70 6.69 -4.11
CA ASN A 285 -15.72 6.45 -2.67
C ASN A 285 -14.36 5.98 -2.16
N ALA A 286 -13.69 5.09 -2.89
CA ALA A 286 -12.34 4.62 -2.57
C ALA A 286 -11.29 5.74 -2.64
N VAL A 287 -11.30 6.53 -3.70
CA VAL A 287 -10.39 7.69 -3.85
C VAL A 287 -10.63 8.74 -2.76
N SER A 288 -11.91 9.00 -2.44
CA SER A 288 -12.32 9.86 -1.31
C SER A 288 -11.74 9.34 0.00
N MET A 289 -11.76 8.02 0.23
CA MET A 289 -11.13 7.39 1.40
C MET A 289 -9.61 7.56 1.42
N PHE A 290 -8.90 7.40 0.31
CA PHE A 290 -7.45 7.63 0.27
C PHE A 290 -7.08 9.07 0.60
N CYS A 291 -7.85 10.04 0.09
CA CYS A 291 -7.64 11.45 0.42
C CYS A 291 -7.88 11.73 1.90
N ARG A 292 -8.92 11.13 2.49
CA ARG A 292 -9.22 11.27 3.93
C ARG A 292 -8.15 10.68 4.84
N LEU A 293 -7.58 9.55 4.44
CA LEU A 293 -6.51 8.87 5.19
C LEU A 293 -5.14 9.54 4.99
N GLY A 294 -5.02 10.48 4.04
CA GLY A 294 -3.77 11.14 3.71
C GLY A 294 -2.82 10.28 2.86
N PHE A 295 -3.33 9.20 2.25
CA PHE A 295 -2.57 8.33 1.36
C PHE A 295 -2.54 8.84 -0.09
N ALA A 296 -3.48 9.71 -0.46
CA ALA A 296 -3.54 10.31 -1.77
C ALA A 296 -3.92 11.77 -1.69
N HIS A 297 -3.54 12.54 -2.70
CA HIS A 297 -3.96 13.92 -2.86
C HIS A 297 -4.51 14.13 -4.26
N LYS A 298 -5.52 14.99 -4.37
CA LYS A 298 -6.00 15.47 -5.66
C LYS A 298 -4.87 16.29 -6.31
N LYS A 299 -4.56 16.01 -7.58
CA LYS A 299 -3.65 16.84 -8.35
C LYS A 299 -4.34 18.17 -8.63
N ILE A 300 -3.94 19.20 -7.91
CA ILE A 300 -4.49 20.54 -8.12
C ILE A 300 -3.49 21.31 -8.99
N ASN A 301 -3.80 21.37 -10.29
CA ASN A 301 -3.13 22.31 -11.17
C ASN A 301 -3.66 23.71 -10.80
N ASP A 302 -2.78 24.59 -10.33
CA ASP A 302 -3.03 25.99 -10.04
C ASP A 302 -3.99 26.31 -8.86
N LEU A 303 -3.53 26.11 -7.63
CA LEU A 303 -4.05 26.91 -6.51
C LEU A 303 -3.36 28.28 -6.52
N ASN A 304 -4.11 29.33 -6.86
CA ASN A 304 -3.76 30.66 -6.41
C ASN A 304 -3.81 30.66 -4.89
N LEU A 305 -2.63 30.67 -4.26
CA LEU A 305 -2.51 30.74 -2.80
C LEU A 305 -3.26 31.96 -2.23
N ASP A 306 -3.49 32.98 -3.06
CA ASP A 306 -4.24 34.21 -2.78
C ASP A 306 -5.77 34.06 -2.67
N ASP A 307 -6.34 32.89 -2.94
CA ASP A 307 -7.77 32.60 -2.73
C ASP A 307 -8.04 31.80 -1.43
N LEU A 308 -7.00 31.32 -0.75
CA LEU A 308 -7.19 30.59 0.51
C LEU A 308 -7.48 31.54 1.68
N HIS A 309 -8.41 31.17 2.56
CA HIS A 309 -8.62 31.92 3.79
C HIS A 309 -7.34 31.95 4.66
N SER A 310 -7.09 33.06 5.36
CA SER A 310 -5.81 33.36 6.01
C SER A 310 -5.37 32.28 7.02
N SER A 311 -6.33 31.63 7.70
CA SER A 311 -6.05 30.51 8.62
C SER A 311 -5.62 29.23 7.93
N TRP A 312 -5.99 29.03 6.66
CA TRP A 312 -5.56 27.89 5.84
C TRP A 312 -4.18 28.11 5.21
N ARG A 313 -3.87 29.36 4.80
CA ARG A 313 -2.52 29.75 4.30
C ARG A 313 -1.42 29.49 5.31
N ALA A 314 -1.63 29.90 6.57
CA ALA A 314 -0.65 29.72 7.64
C ALA A 314 -0.30 28.24 7.87
N ARG A 315 -1.19 27.31 7.54
CA ARG A 315 -0.95 25.86 7.69
C ARG A 315 -0.18 25.25 6.54
N GLN A 316 -0.47 25.65 5.28
CA GLN A 316 0.29 25.16 4.11
C GLN A 316 1.78 25.53 4.19
N THR A 317 2.13 26.63 4.85
CA THR A 317 3.53 27.00 5.12
C THR A 317 4.21 26.16 6.20
N LEU A 318 3.44 25.59 7.15
CA LEU A 318 3.97 24.67 8.15
C LEU A 318 4.16 23.25 7.60
N THR A 319 3.31 22.79 6.68
CA THR A 319 3.39 21.43 6.10
C THR A 319 4.48 21.27 5.03
N LYS A 320 5.02 22.36 4.47
CA LYS A 320 6.17 22.31 3.53
C LYS A 320 7.55 22.16 4.19
N LYS A 321 7.66 22.31 5.52
CA LYS A 321 8.85 21.87 6.25
C LYS A 321 8.63 20.40 6.65
N PRO A 322 9.42 19.44 6.16
CA PRO A 322 9.33 18.08 6.67
C PRO A 322 9.85 18.11 8.11
N SER A 323 8.95 18.23 9.09
CA SER A 323 9.32 18.05 10.48
C SER A 323 9.55 16.56 10.71
N GLN A 324 10.81 16.17 10.57
CA GLN A 324 11.39 14.86 10.94
C GLN A 324 11.09 14.43 12.39
N ASP A 325 10.54 15.32 13.23
CA ASP A 325 10.53 15.17 14.67
C ASP A 325 9.23 14.63 15.30
N GLN A 326 8.17 14.38 14.54
CA GLN A 326 6.90 13.90 15.13
C GLN A 326 6.71 12.38 15.18
N LEU A 327 7.66 11.59 14.67
CA LEU A 327 7.57 10.11 14.62
C LEU A 327 8.79 9.37 15.20
N LEU A 328 9.74 10.08 15.81
CA LEU A 328 10.96 9.49 16.38
C LEU A 328 10.78 8.79 17.75
N LEU A 329 9.57 8.74 18.31
CA LEU A 329 9.37 8.30 19.70
C LEU A 329 8.84 6.87 19.89
N GLU A 330 8.68 6.05 18.84
CA GLU A 330 8.07 4.71 19.00
C GLU A 330 8.84 3.55 18.37
N MET A 331 10.16 3.59 18.40
CA MET A 331 10.95 2.41 18.10
C MET A 331 12.22 2.30 18.96
N SER A 332 12.05 1.88 20.22
CA SER A 332 13.16 1.37 21.03
C SER A 332 12.78 0.03 21.68
N MET A 333 13.34 -1.06 21.15
CA MET A 333 13.56 -2.31 21.91
C MET A 333 14.88 -2.19 22.68
N PRO A 334 15.03 -2.84 23.85
CA PRO A 334 16.10 -2.53 24.79
C PRO A 334 17.40 -3.21 24.38
N LEU A 335 18.45 -2.44 24.19
CA LEU A 335 19.82 -2.93 24.25
C LEU A 335 20.57 -2.17 25.33
N THR A 336 21.22 -2.96 26.15
CA THR A 336 21.99 -2.68 27.37
C THR A 336 23.18 -1.73 27.16
N GLU A 337 23.35 -0.81 28.12
CA GLU A 337 24.59 -0.23 28.69
C GLU A 337 25.87 -0.22 27.85
N THR A 338 26.46 0.94 27.51
CA THR A 338 27.49 1.71 28.28
C THR A 338 28.13 2.81 27.41
N GLU A 339 28.35 3.99 28.02
CA GLU A 339 29.42 5.01 27.76
C GLU A 339 29.47 5.71 26.37
N SER A 340 29.78 7.00 26.20
CA SER A 340 30.14 8.14 27.06
C SER A 340 30.05 9.43 26.20
N LEU A 341 29.77 10.56 26.87
CA LEU A 341 29.64 11.91 26.32
C LEU A 341 30.99 12.49 25.87
N LEU A 342 31.06 13.18 24.73
CA LEU A 342 31.87 14.41 24.55
C LEU A 342 31.32 15.29 23.42
N ASP A 343 30.84 16.48 23.82
CA ASP A 343 30.56 17.64 22.98
C ASP A 343 31.86 18.23 22.39
N VAL A 344 31.86 18.53 21.08
CA VAL A 344 32.75 19.56 20.53
C VAL A 344 31.96 20.42 19.53
N ASN A 345 31.58 21.60 20.02
CA ASN A 345 31.19 22.75 19.21
C ASN A 345 32.34 23.14 18.27
N THR A 346 32.07 23.26 16.98
CA THR A 346 32.89 24.10 16.08
C THR A 346 31.96 24.86 15.16
N ALA A 347 31.78 26.13 15.50
CA ALA A 347 31.17 27.13 14.65
C ALA A 347 32.09 27.41 13.45
N SER A 348 31.55 27.33 12.23
CA SER A 348 32.09 28.07 11.09
C SER A 348 30.93 28.61 10.25
N ASN A 349 30.74 29.92 10.39
CA ASN A 349 29.98 30.75 9.45
C ASN A 349 30.69 30.71 8.09
N THR A 350 29.98 30.36 7.02
CA THR A 350 30.27 30.91 5.69
C THR A 350 28.99 31.06 4.88
N ASP A 351 28.84 32.30 4.44
CA ASP A 351 27.86 32.99 3.62
C ASP A 351 26.99 32.22 2.61
N SER A 352 25.75 32.68 2.63
CA SER A 352 24.71 32.61 1.61
C SER A 352 25.21 32.86 0.17
N SER A 353 24.90 31.93 -0.73
CA SER A 353 24.58 32.26 -2.12
C SER A 353 23.38 31.44 -2.58
N SER A 354 22.26 32.14 -2.73
CA SER A 354 21.00 31.68 -3.30
C SER A 354 21.19 31.38 -4.78
N ILE A 355 21.11 30.11 -5.17
CA ILE A 355 20.91 29.72 -6.57
C ILE A 355 19.41 29.42 -6.73
N ASP A 356 18.72 30.43 -7.26
CA ASP A 356 17.37 30.38 -7.77
C ASP A 356 17.29 29.34 -8.90
N SER A 357 16.50 28.28 -8.70
CA SER A 357 16.14 27.32 -9.75
C SER A 357 14.64 27.42 -9.99
N SER A 358 14.29 28.48 -10.71
CA SER A 358 12.99 28.68 -11.34
C SER A 358 12.79 27.63 -12.44
N LEU A 359 12.10 26.54 -12.10
CA LEU A 359 11.55 25.62 -13.10
C LEU A 359 10.26 26.23 -13.65
N GLU A 360 10.39 26.89 -14.79
CA GLU A 360 9.26 27.33 -15.62
C GLU A 360 8.51 26.09 -16.14
N VAL A 361 7.33 25.83 -15.57
CA VAL A 361 6.39 24.85 -16.10
C VAL A 361 5.67 25.48 -17.28
N SER A 362 6.22 25.29 -18.48
CA SER A 362 5.49 25.58 -19.72
C SER A 362 4.35 24.58 -19.89
N GLY A 363 3.13 25.08 -19.75
CA GLY A 363 1.91 24.36 -20.07
C GLY A 363 1.88 23.94 -21.53
N GLN A 364 2.00 22.64 -21.78
CA GLN A 364 1.57 22.00 -23.01
C GLN A 364 0.86 20.69 -22.62
N ASN A 365 -0.37 20.54 -23.11
CA ASN A 365 -1.12 19.27 -23.10
C ASN A 365 -0.32 18.20 -23.87
N ALA A 366 0.62 17.56 -23.19
CA ALA A 366 1.27 16.35 -23.68
C ALA A 366 0.36 15.17 -23.32
N GLY A 367 -0.19 14.50 -24.33
CA GLY A 367 -0.75 13.16 -24.12
C GLY A 367 0.31 12.30 -23.42
N SER A 368 -0.07 11.60 -22.35
CA SER A 368 0.89 10.95 -21.46
C SER A 368 1.80 9.99 -22.24
N ALA A 369 3.11 10.24 -22.17
CA ALA A 369 4.10 9.33 -22.74
C ALA A 369 4.07 8.04 -21.92
N LYS A 370 3.90 6.90 -22.61
CA LYS A 370 3.95 5.58 -21.98
C LYS A 370 5.31 5.34 -21.32
N ARG A 371 5.31 4.74 -20.14
CA ARG A 371 6.49 4.53 -19.28
C ARG A 371 7.11 3.14 -19.45
N ILE A 372 8.27 2.93 -18.86
CA ILE A 372 8.87 1.60 -18.65
C ILE A 372 8.40 1.08 -17.28
N VAL A 373 8.11 -0.21 -17.17
CA VAL A 373 7.89 -0.85 -15.87
C VAL A 373 9.04 -1.77 -15.53
N PHE A 374 9.53 -1.65 -14.31
CA PHE A 374 10.41 -2.64 -13.69
C PHE A 374 9.60 -3.51 -12.73
N LEU A 375 9.41 -4.77 -13.09
CA LEU A 375 8.68 -5.78 -12.33
C LEU A 375 9.60 -6.44 -11.30
N PHE A 376 9.20 -6.40 -10.03
CA PHE A 376 9.93 -7.00 -8.91
C PHE A 376 9.02 -7.90 -8.06
N ASP A 377 9.58 -8.64 -7.12
CA ASP A 377 8.84 -9.47 -6.16
C ASP A 377 9.00 -8.98 -4.70
N SER A 378 8.27 -9.58 -3.78
CA SER A 378 8.30 -9.19 -2.36
C SER A 378 9.68 -9.35 -1.71
N THR A 379 10.61 -10.11 -2.31
CA THR A 379 11.97 -10.26 -1.78
C THR A 379 12.74 -8.94 -1.84
N LEU A 380 12.58 -8.18 -2.93
CA LEU A 380 13.22 -6.87 -3.08
C LEU A 380 12.77 -5.90 -1.98
N THR A 381 11.48 -5.85 -1.71
CA THR A 381 10.93 -5.00 -0.64
C THR A 381 11.39 -5.44 0.74
N ALA A 382 11.52 -6.75 0.98
CA ALA A 382 12.04 -7.26 2.25
C ALA A 382 13.49 -6.84 2.47
N PHE A 383 14.32 -6.86 1.42
CA PHE A 383 15.70 -6.40 1.48
C PHE A 383 15.76 -4.90 1.79
N LEU A 384 14.98 -4.07 1.09
CA LEU A 384 14.96 -2.62 1.31
C LEU A 384 14.40 -2.20 2.68
N MET A 385 13.64 -3.09 3.36
CA MET A 385 13.13 -2.85 4.72
C MET A 385 14.14 -3.21 5.82
N MET A 386 15.29 -3.80 5.49
CA MET A 386 16.31 -4.10 6.50
C MET A 386 16.91 -2.81 7.06
N GLY A 387 16.93 -2.69 8.39
CA GLY A 387 17.28 -1.43 9.08
C GLY A 387 18.75 -0.98 8.94
N ASN A 388 19.59 -1.76 8.26
CA ASN A 388 20.98 -1.43 7.95
C ASN A 388 21.13 -0.62 6.64
N LEU A 389 20.10 -0.60 5.78
CA LEU A 389 20.01 0.26 4.61
C LEU A 389 19.28 1.55 5.03
N SER A 390 19.62 2.71 4.45
CA SER A 390 19.16 4.05 4.88
C SER A 390 17.73 4.08 5.48
N GLN A 391 17.53 4.79 6.60
CA GLN A 391 16.21 4.95 7.23
C GLN A 391 15.16 5.52 6.26
N GLY A 392 15.57 6.33 5.29
CA GLY A 392 14.69 6.89 4.26
C GLY A 392 14.21 5.88 3.21
N LEU A 393 14.83 4.71 3.08
CA LEU A 393 14.38 3.64 2.18
C LEU A 393 13.16 2.90 2.72
N LYS A 394 12.95 2.90 4.03
CA LYS A 394 11.85 2.16 4.66
C LYS A 394 10.48 2.64 4.17
N SER A 395 10.26 3.94 4.03
CA SER A 395 8.98 4.48 3.52
C SER A 395 8.72 4.07 2.07
N HIS A 396 9.75 4.14 1.22
CA HIS A 396 9.66 3.69 -0.17
C HIS A 396 9.42 2.18 -0.27
N ALA A 397 10.11 1.37 0.55
CA ALA A 397 9.94 -0.07 0.60
C ALA A 397 8.54 -0.48 1.07
N VAL A 398 8.00 0.20 2.10
CA VAL A 398 6.61 0.00 2.55
C VAL A 398 5.62 0.36 1.45
N THR A 399 5.87 1.46 0.72
CA THR A 399 5.03 1.85 -0.43
C THR A 399 5.06 0.78 -1.52
N MET A 400 6.26 0.31 -1.90
CA MET A 400 6.45 -0.75 -2.88
C MET A 400 5.79 -2.08 -2.47
N PHE A 401 5.66 -2.36 -1.17
CA PHE A 401 5.02 -3.57 -0.67
C PHE A 401 3.49 -3.42 -0.55
N GLU A 402 3.00 -2.35 0.06
CA GLU A 402 1.57 -2.14 0.35
C GLU A 402 0.79 -1.64 -0.86
N VAL A 403 1.28 -0.57 -1.51
CA VAL A 403 0.68 -0.06 -2.74
C VAL A 403 0.99 -1.00 -3.90
N GLY A 404 2.16 -1.65 -3.87
CA GLY A 404 2.61 -2.52 -4.96
C GLY A 404 3.16 -1.77 -6.17
N LYS A 405 3.27 -0.44 -6.10
CA LYS A 405 3.78 0.44 -7.16
C LYS A 405 4.58 1.59 -6.55
N LEU A 406 5.70 1.93 -7.16
CA LEU A 406 6.44 3.18 -6.93
C LEU A 406 6.58 3.89 -8.28
N SER A 407 6.01 5.08 -8.39
CA SER A 407 5.88 5.80 -9.66
C SER A 407 7.12 6.66 -9.96
N ASP A 408 7.30 7.03 -11.23
CA ASP A 408 8.45 7.83 -11.69
C ASP A 408 8.66 9.13 -10.90
N GLU A 409 7.60 9.77 -10.42
CA GLU A 409 7.67 11.03 -9.68
C GLU A 409 8.35 10.88 -8.32
N SER A 410 8.22 9.71 -7.69
CA SER A 410 8.90 9.38 -6.44
C SER A 410 10.32 8.83 -6.64
N MET A 411 10.70 8.58 -7.91
CA MET A 411 11.95 7.90 -8.26
C MET A 411 13.19 8.73 -7.92
N ASP A 412 13.14 10.06 -8.04
CA ASP A 412 14.28 10.92 -7.71
C ASP A 412 14.59 10.90 -6.21
N SER A 413 13.54 10.94 -5.38
CA SER A 413 13.67 10.77 -3.93
C SER A 413 14.21 9.37 -3.59
N PHE A 414 13.71 8.33 -4.25
CA PHE A 414 14.17 6.97 -4.05
C PHE A 414 15.65 6.78 -4.44
N LEU A 415 16.08 7.32 -5.58
CA LEU A 415 17.47 7.29 -6.03
C LEU A 415 18.39 8.03 -5.05
N THR A 416 17.95 9.17 -4.52
CA THR A 416 18.71 9.93 -3.51
C THR A 416 18.89 9.11 -2.22
N GLU A 417 17.87 8.35 -1.80
CA GLU A 417 17.99 7.45 -0.65
C GLU A 417 18.87 6.23 -0.93
N LEU A 418 18.83 5.67 -2.15
CA LEU A 418 19.72 4.60 -2.60
C LEU A 418 21.18 5.06 -2.74
N GLU A 419 21.43 6.35 -2.95
CA GLU A 419 22.78 6.91 -2.98
C GLU A 419 23.44 6.95 -1.60
N LYS A 420 22.65 7.06 -0.53
CA LYS A 420 23.13 7.05 0.85
C LYS A 420 23.54 5.66 1.35
N VAL A 421 23.21 4.61 0.60
CA VAL A 421 23.59 3.23 0.93
C VAL A 421 25.11 3.09 0.77
N GLY A 422 25.80 2.84 1.88
CA GLY A 422 27.26 2.64 1.91
C GLY A 422 27.71 1.43 1.10
N SER A 423 29.02 1.29 0.86
CA SER A 423 29.59 0.21 0.05
C SER A 423 30.22 -0.93 0.87
N GLU A 424 30.18 -0.85 2.20
CA GLU A 424 30.90 -1.77 3.09
C GLU A 424 29.94 -2.48 4.04
N ALA A 425 29.71 -3.77 3.79
CA ALA A 425 29.04 -4.65 4.72
C ALA A 425 29.71 -6.03 4.70
N GLU A 426 29.87 -6.62 5.87
CA GLU A 426 30.46 -7.95 6.02
C GLU A 426 29.37 -9.05 6.04
N GLY A 427 29.68 -10.21 5.45
CA GLY A 427 28.86 -11.41 5.54
C GLY A 427 27.63 -11.41 4.62
N GLU A 428 26.54 -12.06 5.06
CA GLU A 428 25.30 -12.19 4.27
C GLU A 428 24.66 -10.83 3.96
N ALA A 429 24.93 -9.82 4.79
CA ALA A 429 24.43 -8.47 4.61
C ALA A 429 24.94 -7.82 3.32
N GLN A 430 26.16 -8.17 2.87
CA GLN A 430 26.78 -7.63 1.65
C GLN A 430 25.89 -7.81 0.41
N ARG A 431 25.19 -8.94 0.32
CA ARG A 431 24.27 -9.23 -0.79
C ARG A 431 23.17 -8.18 -0.92
N TYR A 432 22.63 -7.70 0.21
CA TYR A 432 21.57 -6.68 0.20
C TYR A 432 22.08 -5.32 -0.29
N PHE A 433 23.33 -4.98 0.06
CA PHE A 433 23.99 -3.77 -0.47
C PHE A 433 24.24 -3.89 -1.97
N ASP A 434 24.75 -5.04 -2.43
CA ASP A 434 24.97 -5.29 -3.86
C ASP A 434 23.65 -5.22 -4.66
N HIS A 435 22.56 -5.74 -4.11
CA HIS A 435 21.23 -5.63 -4.72
C HIS A 435 20.74 -4.18 -4.79
N ALA A 436 20.89 -3.39 -3.73
CA ALA A 436 20.51 -1.97 -3.73
C ALA A 436 21.34 -1.14 -4.73
N VAL A 437 22.65 -1.40 -4.80
CA VAL A 437 23.57 -0.74 -5.74
C VAL A 437 23.23 -1.13 -7.19
N THR A 438 22.96 -2.42 -7.44
CA THR A 438 22.57 -2.92 -8.77
C THR A 438 21.23 -2.34 -9.20
N LEU A 439 20.25 -2.24 -8.29
CA LEU A 439 18.96 -1.61 -8.54
C LEU A 439 19.15 -0.13 -8.93
N ARG A 440 19.99 0.61 -8.20
CA ARG A 440 20.32 2.01 -8.51
C ARG A 440 20.89 2.16 -9.91
N TYR A 441 21.87 1.33 -10.28
CA TYR A 441 22.47 1.36 -11.63
C TYR A 441 21.44 1.00 -12.71
N THR A 442 20.59 0.01 -12.45
CA THR A 442 19.54 -0.44 -13.39
C THR A 442 18.52 0.67 -13.64
N ILE A 443 18.02 1.32 -12.59
CA ILE A 443 17.07 2.43 -12.71
C ILE A 443 17.71 3.61 -13.46
N ARG A 444 18.94 3.99 -13.10
CA ARG A 444 19.67 5.06 -13.81
C ARG A 444 19.89 4.73 -15.28
N PHE A 445 20.25 3.49 -15.59
CA PHE A 445 20.42 3.04 -16.98
C PHE A 445 19.11 3.16 -17.75
N LEU A 446 18.01 2.66 -17.21
CA LEU A 446 16.72 2.68 -17.89
C LEU A 446 16.17 4.12 -18.08
N ARG A 447 16.39 5.06 -17.14
CA ARG A 447 15.91 6.47 -17.24
C ARG A 447 16.76 7.33 -18.15
N TYR A 448 18.09 7.20 -18.05
CA TYR A 448 19.02 8.16 -18.66
C TYR A 448 19.70 7.66 -19.93
N ASN A 449 19.51 6.40 -20.32
CA ASN A 449 20.11 5.87 -21.54
C ASN A 449 19.36 6.33 -22.79
N LYS A 450 19.92 7.32 -23.47
CA LYS A 450 19.40 7.90 -24.73
C LYS A 450 19.35 6.90 -25.89
N ASN A 451 20.18 5.85 -25.87
CA ASN A 451 20.22 4.86 -26.95
C ASN A 451 18.98 3.95 -26.97
N LEU A 452 18.25 3.86 -25.86
CA LEU A 452 17.01 3.09 -25.81
C LEU A 452 15.87 3.81 -26.55
N PHE A 453 15.95 5.13 -26.73
CA PHE A 453 14.91 5.96 -27.32
C PHE A 453 15.49 7.02 -28.29
N PRO A 454 15.90 6.62 -29.50
CA PRO A 454 16.49 7.53 -30.48
C PRO A 454 15.52 8.62 -30.98
N ASP A 455 14.20 8.40 -30.85
CA ASP A 455 13.15 9.31 -31.36
C ASP A 455 12.65 10.34 -30.32
N SER A 456 13.15 10.31 -29.08
CA SER A 456 12.78 11.27 -28.05
C SER A 456 13.53 12.59 -28.28
N ASN A 457 12.81 13.63 -28.70
CA ASN A 457 13.35 14.98 -28.91
C ASN A 457 14.34 15.37 -27.80
N ALA A 458 15.48 15.94 -28.20
CA ALA A 458 16.75 16.05 -27.47
C ALA A 458 16.76 16.68 -26.05
N ASN A 459 15.61 17.09 -25.51
CA ASN A 459 15.44 17.74 -24.21
C ASN A 459 14.54 17.00 -23.21
N SER A 460 13.93 15.86 -23.57
CA SER A 460 13.21 15.05 -22.57
C SER A 460 14.18 14.11 -21.85
N SER A 461 14.19 14.13 -20.51
CA SER A 461 14.54 12.95 -19.70
C SER A 461 13.87 11.72 -20.35
N GLY A 462 14.54 10.56 -20.40
CA GLY A 462 14.01 9.38 -21.10
C GLY A 462 12.61 8.95 -20.63
N LEU A 463 12.08 7.84 -21.17
CA LEU A 463 10.79 7.34 -20.69
C LEU A 463 10.83 7.13 -19.16
N GLY A 464 9.82 7.65 -18.46
CA GLY A 464 9.70 7.48 -17.01
C GLY A 464 9.65 6.01 -16.62
N ILE A 465 10.04 5.69 -15.39
CA ILE A 465 10.04 4.32 -14.86
C ILE A 465 9.09 4.21 -13.68
N ASP A 466 8.21 3.21 -13.74
CA ASP A 466 7.47 2.75 -12.57
C ASP A 466 8.02 1.38 -12.10
N LEU A 467 8.21 1.22 -10.79
CA LEU A 467 8.50 -0.07 -10.18
C LEU A 467 7.17 -0.71 -9.76
N ILE A 468 6.89 -1.93 -10.20
CA ILE A 468 5.64 -2.63 -9.84
C ILE A 468 5.91 -4.03 -9.28
N ARG A 469 5.25 -4.34 -8.16
CA ARG A 469 5.29 -5.67 -7.54
C ARG A 469 4.41 -6.65 -8.31
N CYS A 470 4.98 -7.78 -8.72
CA CYS A 470 4.29 -8.82 -9.49
C CYS A 470 3.05 -9.35 -8.75
N GLU A 471 3.17 -9.61 -7.45
CA GLU A 471 2.11 -10.15 -6.59
C GLU A 471 0.90 -9.21 -6.51
N SER A 472 1.15 -7.90 -6.46
CA SER A 472 0.09 -6.89 -6.49
C SER A 472 -0.62 -6.87 -7.83
N LEU A 473 0.08 -7.05 -8.96
CA LEU A 473 -0.54 -7.22 -10.27
C LEU A 473 -1.30 -8.54 -10.44
N LEU A 474 -0.91 -9.59 -9.72
CA LEU A 474 -1.61 -10.88 -9.73
C LEU A 474 -2.95 -10.83 -8.96
N SER A 475 -3.12 -9.86 -8.05
CA SER A 475 -4.40 -9.62 -7.37
C SER A 475 -5.50 -9.10 -8.31
N LEU A 476 -5.10 -8.53 -9.45
CA LEU A 476 -5.99 -8.08 -10.51
C LEU A 476 -6.34 -9.22 -11.45
N ASP A 477 -7.54 -9.17 -12.02
CA ASP A 477 -7.94 -10.10 -13.08
C ASP A 477 -7.07 -9.91 -14.33
N ALA A 478 -6.96 -10.98 -15.13
CA ALA A 478 -6.05 -11.00 -16.28
C ALA A 478 -6.39 -9.94 -17.33
N ALA A 479 -7.68 -9.62 -17.52
CA ALA A 479 -8.13 -8.62 -18.48
C ALA A 479 -7.76 -7.20 -18.01
N THR A 480 -8.07 -6.86 -16.77
CA THR A 480 -7.69 -5.57 -16.16
C THR A 480 -6.17 -5.37 -16.15
N ARG A 481 -5.40 -6.39 -15.77
CA ARG A 481 -3.93 -6.32 -15.82
C ARG A 481 -3.44 -6.01 -17.24
N ALA A 482 -3.97 -6.69 -18.26
CA ALA A 482 -3.62 -6.42 -19.65
C ALA A 482 -4.00 -4.99 -20.07
N ARG A 483 -5.16 -4.47 -19.65
CA ARG A 483 -5.59 -3.09 -19.95
C ARG A 483 -4.66 -2.06 -19.32
N ILE A 484 -4.33 -2.20 -18.04
CA ILE A 484 -3.41 -1.30 -17.33
C ILE A 484 -2.05 -1.29 -18.01
N LEU A 485 -1.50 -2.47 -18.29
CA LEU A 485 -0.17 -2.59 -18.86
C LEU A 485 -0.09 -2.00 -20.28
N ASN A 486 -1.09 -2.26 -21.12
CA ASN A 486 -1.12 -1.74 -22.48
C ASN A 486 -1.38 -0.23 -22.55
N LYS A 487 -2.14 0.33 -21.59
CA LYS A 487 -2.43 1.77 -21.54
C LYS A 487 -1.19 2.55 -21.13
N ASN A 488 -0.59 2.18 -20.00
CA ASN A 488 0.39 3.04 -19.33
C ASN A 488 1.84 2.75 -19.76
N TYR A 489 2.12 1.57 -20.32
CA TYR A 489 3.51 1.11 -20.47
C TYR A 489 3.87 0.65 -21.89
N THR A 490 5.12 0.93 -22.27
CA THR A 490 5.71 0.53 -23.56
C THR A 490 6.56 -0.73 -23.43
N LEU A 491 7.28 -0.86 -22.31
CA LEU A 491 8.25 -1.92 -22.06
C LEU A 491 8.13 -2.42 -20.63
N LEU A 492 8.13 -3.74 -20.47
CA LEU A 492 8.19 -4.44 -19.19
C LEU A 492 9.60 -5.04 -19.04
N VAL A 493 10.24 -4.78 -17.91
CA VAL A 493 11.54 -5.36 -17.54
C VAL A 493 11.35 -6.09 -16.22
N SER A 494 11.58 -7.40 -16.16
CA SER A 494 11.52 -8.14 -14.90
C SER A 494 12.89 -8.30 -14.28
N MET A 495 12.93 -8.15 -12.95
CA MET A 495 14.05 -8.57 -12.13
C MET A 495 14.35 -10.06 -12.34
N ALA A 496 15.62 -10.44 -12.21
CA ALA A 496 16.03 -11.84 -12.18
C ALA A 496 17.07 -12.04 -11.07
N PRO A 497 16.91 -13.07 -10.21
CA PRO A 497 15.81 -14.03 -10.17
C PRO A 497 14.51 -13.44 -9.58
N LEU A 498 13.37 -13.96 -10.02
CA LEU A 498 12.08 -13.83 -9.32
C LEU A 498 11.85 -15.09 -8.48
N SER A 499 11.23 -14.95 -7.32
CA SER A 499 10.80 -16.08 -6.51
C SER A 499 9.94 -17.05 -7.31
N TYR A 500 10.13 -18.35 -7.08
CA TYR A 500 9.42 -19.44 -7.77
C TYR A 500 7.90 -19.39 -7.55
N GLU A 501 7.45 -18.77 -6.45
CA GLU A 501 6.04 -18.61 -6.12
C GLU A 501 5.35 -17.53 -6.98
N VAL A 502 6.13 -16.64 -7.59
CA VAL A 502 5.62 -15.52 -8.37
C VAL A 502 5.45 -15.96 -9.81
N LYS A 503 4.20 -15.91 -10.29
CA LYS A 503 3.93 -16.05 -11.73
C LYS A 503 4.32 -14.74 -12.43
N PRO A 504 5.37 -14.72 -13.26
CA PRO A 504 5.71 -13.54 -14.02
C PRO A 504 4.54 -13.18 -14.94
N VAL A 505 4.40 -11.89 -15.22
CA VAL A 505 3.39 -11.42 -16.16
C VAL A 505 3.82 -11.81 -17.56
N CYS A 506 3.26 -12.90 -18.09
CA CYS A 506 3.43 -13.25 -19.49
C CYS A 506 2.57 -12.31 -20.35
N SER A 507 3.14 -11.25 -20.89
CA SER A 507 2.47 -10.45 -21.91
C SER A 507 3.27 -10.42 -23.21
N CYS A 508 2.58 -10.56 -24.33
CA CYS A 508 3.16 -10.30 -25.65
C CYS A 508 3.15 -8.79 -25.98
N THR A 509 2.31 -8.02 -25.29
CA THR A 509 2.13 -6.57 -25.46
C THR A 509 1.73 -5.92 -24.12
N PRO A 510 2.46 -4.93 -23.59
CA PRO A 510 3.74 -4.39 -24.08
C PRO A 510 4.88 -5.43 -24.09
N GLN A 511 5.97 -5.12 -24.80
CA GLN A 511 7.12 -6.04 -24.90
C GLN A 511 7.69 -6.33 -23.51
N HIS A 512 8.05 -7.59 -23.27
CA HIS A 512 8.55 -8.05 -21.96
C HIS A 512 9.96 -8.61 -22.08
N ILE A 513 10.88 -8.03 -21.31
CA ILE A 513 12.26 -8.47 -21.15
C ILE A 513 12.40 -9.08 -19.75
N GLY A 514 12.64 -10.37 -19.68
CA GLY A 514 12.85 -11.09 -18.43
C GLY A 514 12.36 -12.53 -18.49
N PRO A 515 12.38 -13.26 -17.36
CA PRO A 515 11.87 -14.63 -17.31
C PRO A 515 10.36 -14.62 -17.62
N THR A 516 9.98 -15.21 -18.76
CA THR A 516 8.59 -15.27 -19.21
C THR A 516 7.77 -16.30 -18.44
N ILE A 517 8.42 -17.26 -17.76
CA ILE A 517 7.77 -18.34 -17.00
C ILE A 517 8.55 -18.60 -15.70
N PRO A 518 7.89 -18.99 -14.58
CA PRO A 518 8.55 -19.25 -13.30
C PRO A 518 9.65 -20.30 -13.39
N GLU A 519 9.47 -21.28 -14.29
CA GLU A 519 10.36 -22.40 -14.48
C GLU A 519 11.77 -21.98 -14.91
N VAL A 520 11.96 -20.77 -15.48
CA VAL A 520 13.28 -20.22 -15.81
C VAL A 520 14.18 -20.13 -14.58
N ASN A 521 13.61 -19.85 -13.41
CA ASN A 521 14.36 -19.77 -12.15
C ASN A 521 14.49 -21.14 -11.44
N SER A 522 13.95 -22.21 -12.04
CA SER A 522 14.03 -23.54 -11.47
C SER A 522 15.42 -24.15 -11.60
N VAL A 523 15.76 -25.01 -10.65
CA VAL A 523 16.95 -25.88 -10.71
C VAL A 523 16.95 -26.72 -12.01
N TRP A 524 15.78 -27.13 -12.50
CA TRP A 524 15.65 -27.92 -13.72
C TRP A 524 16.04 -27.13 -14.97
N PHE A 525 15.63 -25.87 -15.07
CA PHE A 525 16.02 -25.02 -16.19
C PHE A 525 17.52 -24.75 -16.18
N LYS A 526 18.11 -24.53 -15.00
CA LYS A 526 19.57 -24.43 -14.83
C LYS A 526 20.29 -25.68 -15.35
N LEU A 527 19.86 -26.88 -14.95
CA LEU A 527 20.42 -28.15 -15.43
C LEU A 527 20.19 -28.37 -16.94
N PHE A 528 19.04 -27.93 -17.46
CA PHE A 528 18.73 -27.98 -18.89
C PHE A 528 19.68 -27.11 -19.70
N ILE A 529 19.96 -25.88 -19.27
CA ILE A 529 20.95 -25.00 -19.91
C ILE A 529 22.35 -25.65 -19.87
N TYR A 530 22.74 -26.25 -18.75
CA TYR A 530 24.03 -26.96 -18.67
C TYR A 530 24.12 -28.15 -19.61
N HIS A 531 23.03 -28.89 -19.77
CA HIS A 531 22.94 -29.99 -20.71
C HIS A 531 23.06 -29.49 -22.16
N LEU A 532 22.34 -28.43 -22.53
CA LEU A 532 22.37 -27.87 -23.88
C LEU A 532 23.72 -27.24 -24.25
N THR A 533 24.32 -26.51 -23.32
CA THR A 533 25.61 -25.82 -23.54
C THR A 533 26.81 -26.75 -23.40
N GLY A 534 26.64 -27.90 -22.74
CA GLY A 534 27.72 -28.80 -22.37
C GLY A 534 28.69 -28.22 -21.34
N SER A 535 28.39 -27.04 -20.76
CA SER A 535 29.30 -26.24 -19.95
C SER A 535 28.70 -25.87 -18.59
N GLY A 536 28.39 -26.88 -17.76
CA GLY A 536 27.91 -26.71 -16.39
C GLY A 536 28.97 -27.02 -15.33
N PRO A 537 28.91 -26.40 -14.13
CA PRO A 537 29.71 -26.83 -13.00
C PRO A 537 29.38 -28.30 -12.66
N PRO A 538 30.36 -29.09 -12.19
CA PRO A 538 30.10 -30.42 -11.68
C PRO A 538 28.96 -30.37 -10.65
N SER A 539 27.91 -31.14 -10.89
CA SER A 539 26.65 -31.05 -10.16
C SER A 539 26.16 -32.45 -9.80
N VAL A 540 25.71 -32.64 -8.55
CA VAL A 540 25.13 -33.89 -8.07
C VAL A 540 23.83 -33.59 -7.35
N LEU A 541 22.74 -34.20 -7.84
CA LEU A 541 21.43 -34.15 -7.20
C LEU A 541 21.24 -35.39 -6.33
N LEU A 542 20.98 -35.18 -5.05
CA LEU A 542 20.75 -36.23 -4.07
C LEU A 542 19.29 -36.24 -3.61
N VAL A 543 18.70 -37.42 -3.55
CA VAL A 543 17.32 -37.63 -3.11
C VAL A 543 17.21 -37.52 -1.58
N LYS A 544 16.06 -37.04 -1.11
CA LYS A 544 15.73 -37.00 0.33
C LYS A 544 15.93 -38.37 0.98
N GLY A 545 16.57 -38.38 2.14
CA GLY A 545 16.90 -39.59 2.92
C GLY A 545 18.27 -40.19 2.59
N THR A 546 19.02 -39.65 1.62
CA THR A 546 20.38 -40.10 1.33
C THR A 546 21.32 -39.75 2.47
N LYS A 547 22.10 -40.72 2.97
CA LYS A 547 23.14 -40.48 3.99
C LYS A 547 24.54 -40.59 3.37
N LEU A 548 25.24 -39.47 3.30
CA LEU A 548 26.61 -39.40 2.82
C LEU A 548 27.59 -39.72 3.95
N ARG A 549 28.42 -40.74 3.75
CA ARG A 549 29.56 -41.06 4.64
C ARG A 549 30.85 -40.36 4.23
N ARG A 550 30.94 -39.94 2.97
CA ARG A 550 32.09 -39.25 2.36
C ARG A 550 31.56 -38.32 1.28
N LEU A 551 32.29 -37.24 1.03
CA LEU A 551 31.99 -36.32 -0.07
C LEU A 551 32.31 -37.01 -1.41
N PRO A 552 31.43 -36.92 -2.43
CA PRO A 552 31.71 -37.47 -3.77
C PRO A 552 33.06 -37.00 -4.32
N ALA A 553 33.78 -37.90 -4.99
CA ALA A 553 35.13 -37.63 -5.50
C ALA A 553 35.20 -36.37 -6.40
N ILE A 554 34.11 -36.11 -7.13
CA ILE A 554 33.92 -34.95 -8.01
C ILE A 554 34.11 -33.60 -7.27
N PHE A 555 33.89 -33.57 -5.95
CA PHE A 555 33.95 -32.34 -5.14
C PHE A 555 35.19 -32.23 -4.25
N GLN A 556 36.08 -33.22 -4.23
CA GLN A 556 37.21 -33.26 -3.29
C GLN A 556 38.29 -32.21 -3.59
N GLU A 557 38.36 -31.74 -4.83
CA GLU A 557 39.34 -30.75 -5.29
C GLU A 557 38.89 -29.29 -5.04
N TYR A 558 37.70 -29.09 -4.45
CA TYR A 558 37.10 -27.77 -4.30
C TYR A 558 36.91 -27.38 -2.83
N ASP A 559 37.30 -26.15 -2.49
CA ASP A 559 37.21 -25.60 -1.12
C ASP A 559 35.80 -25.16 -0.74
N ARG A 560 34.98 -24.78 -1.73
CA ARG A 560 33.63 -24.24 -1.54
C ARG A 560 32.65 -24.87 -2.50
N LEU A 561 31.49 -25.24 -1.97
CA LEU A 561 30.40 -25.87 -2.71
C LEU A 561 29.13 -25.04 -2.53
N LEU A 562 28.36 -24.96 -3.62
CA LEU A 562 27.04 -24.37 -3.63
C LEU A 562 26.03 -25.47 -3.31
N VAL A 563 25.30 -25.31 -2.21
CA VAL A 563 24.26 -26.24 -1.75
C VAL A 563 22.92 -25.58 -1.94
N THR A 564 22.07 -26.20 -2.76
CA THR A 564 20.70 -25.75 -2.99
C THR A 564 19.74 -26.79 -2.42
N THR A 565 19.07 -26.44 -1.33
CA THR A 565 17.91 -27.16 -0.82
C THR A 565 16.66 -26.69 -1.55
N TRP A 566 15.66 -27.57 -1.67
CA TRP A 566 14.40 -27.19 -2.29
C TRP A 566 13.73 -26.13 -1.41
N ASP A 567 13.11 -25.14 -2.05
CA ASP A 567 12.40 -24.03 -1.42
C ASP A 567 13.27 -23.04 -0.61
N HIS A 568 14.60 -23.10 -0.77
CA HIS A 568 15.53 -22.18 -0.13
C HIS A 568 16.58 -21.64 -1.10
N ASP A 569 17.09 -20.44 -0.79
CA ASP A 569 18.19 -19.85 -1.54
C ASP A 569 19.48 -20.67 -1.43
N PRO A 570 20.30 -20.69 -2.51
CA PRO A 570 21.53 -21.46 -2.51
C PRO A 570 22.57 -20.89 -1.53
N GLY A 571 23.09 -21.75 -0.65
CA GLY A 571 24.12 -21.43 0.32
C GLY A 571 25.51 -21.86 -0.14
N VAL A 572 26.53 -21.05 0.13
CA VAL A 572 27.94 -21.41 -0.12
C VAL A 572 28.52 -22.00 1.17
N ILE A 573 28.94 -23.26 1.12
CA ILE A 573 29.46 -23.98 2.28
C ILE A 573 30.88 -24.46 2.00
N ALA A 574 31.77 -24.31 2.98
CA ALA A 574 33.13 -24.83 2.91
C ALA A 574 33.13 -26.37 2.92
N SER A 575 33.94 -26.99 2.06
CA SER A 575 34.02 -28.44 1.91
C SER A 575 34.49 -29.15 3.19
N SER A 576 35.19 -28.45 4.08
CA SER A 576 35.70 -28.94 5.37
C SER A 576 34.60 -29.45 6.32
N ASN A 577 33.44 -28.80 6.36
CA ASN A 577 32.35 -29.10 7.32
C ASN A 577 31.04 -29.53 6.64
N ILE A 578 31.04 -29.71 5.31
CA ILE A 578 29.81 -29.83 4.54
C ILE A 578 29.01 -31.12 4.79
N LEU A 579 29.67 -32.20 5.20
CA LEU A 579 29.01 -33.51 5.38
C LEU A 579 27.92 -33.50 6.44
N MET A 580 28.11 -32.75 7.53
CA MET A 580 27.09 -32.67 8.59
C MET A 580 25.87 -31.90 8.09
N THR A 581 26.10 -30.73 7.48
CA THR A 581 25.04 -29.87 6.93
C THR A 581 24.26 -30.56 5.80
N LEU A 582 24.94 -31.30 4.92
CA LEU A 582 24.28 -32.05 3.85
C LEU A 582 23.40 -33.17 4.39
N ASN A 583 23.90 -33.95 5.36
CA ASN A 583 23.11 -35.05 5.94
C ASN A 583 21.89 -34.54 6.70
N ASP A 584 22.00 -33.40 7.37
CA ASP A 584 20.89 -32.73 8.03
C ASP A 584 19.85 -32.24 7.01
N ALA A 585 20.29 -31.50 5.99
CA ALA A 585 19.42 -31.04 4.89
C ALA A 585 18.73 -32.20 4.15
N LEU A 586 19.47 -33.27 3.84
CA LEU A 586 18.96 -34.46 3.16
C LEU A 586 17.92 -35.23 3.99
N SER A 587 17.85 -35.02 5.31
CA SER A 587 16.79 -35.60 6.13
C SER A 587 15.43 -34.95 5.86
N HIS A 588 15.43 -33.68 5.42
CA HIS A 588 14.23 -32.87 5.24
C HIS A 588 13.85 -32.69 3.75
N SER A 589 14.80 -32.52 2.85
CA SER A 589 14.55 -32.25 1.42
C SER A 589 15.58 -32.91 0.48
N ALA A 590 15.32 -32.87 -0.82
CA ALA A 590 16.36 -33.18 -1.82
C ALA A 590 17.39 -32.05 -1.84
N VAL A 591 18.62 -32.35 -2.25
CA VAL A 591 19.73 -31.37 -2.23
C VAL A 591 20.53 -31.46 -3.53
N LEU A 592 20.74 -30.31 -4.16
CA LEU A 592 21.62 -30.15 -5.31
C LEU A 592 22.94 -29.55 -4.81
N ILE A 593 24.02 -30.26 -5.09
CA ILE A 593 25.39 -29.83 -4.77
C ILE A 593 26.06 -29.45 -6.08
N GLN A 594 26.65 -28.26 -6.13
CA GLN A 594 27.41 -27.78 -7.28
C GLN A 594 28.74 -27.18 -6.82
N VAL A 595 29.74 -27.20 -7.69
CA VAL A 595 30.99 -26.49 -7.44
C VAL A 595 30.75 -24.97 -7.48
N CYS A 596 31.25 -24.25 -6.47
CA CYS A 596 31.23 -22.79 -6.45
C CYS A 596 32.47 -22.23 -7.16
N LEU A 597 32.34 -21.88 -8.44
CA LEU A 597 33.39 -21.17 -9.18
C LEU A 597 33.23 -19.66 -8.93
N LEU A 598 33.92 -19.14 -7.91
CA LEU A 598 33.92 -17.73 -7.52
C LEU A 598 34.32 -16.76 -8.66
N THR A 599 34.94 -17.26 -9.73
CA THR A 599 35.43 -16.48 -10.87
C THR A 599 34.37 -16.02 -11.88
N TYR A 600 33.14 -16.53 -11.84
CA TYR A 600 32.10 -16.17 -12.84
C TYR A 600 30.91 -15.37 -12.28
N LEU A 601 30.89 -15.05 -10.98
CA LEU A 601 29.81 -14.25 -10.37
C LEU A 601 30.06 -12.73 -10.44
N LEU A 602 31.26 -12.28 -10.81
CA LEU A 602 31.52 -10.89 -11.19
C LEU A 602 31.21 -10.70 -12.68
N ILE A 603 29.92 -10.52 -13.00
CA ILE A 603 29.52 -9.94 -14.27
C ILE A 603 29.81 -8.43 -14.19
N SER A 604 31.07 -8.05 -14.26
CA SER A 604 31.50 -6.66 -14.34
C SER A 604 32.40 -6.36 -15.55
N ASP A 605 32.83 -7.37 -16.30
CA ASP A 605 33.60 -7.16 -17.54
C ASP A 605 33.01 -7.95 -18.70
N PHE A 606 32.19 -7.29 -19.53
CA PHE A 606 31.99 -7.70 -20.91
C PHE A 606 33.24 -7.26 -21.70
N PRO A 607 34.13 -8.17 -22.16
CA PRO A 607 35.01 -7.81 -23.26
C PRO A 607 34.13 -7.62 -24.50
N SER A 608 34.31 -6.49 -25.17
CA SER A 608 33.69 -6.17 -26.47
C SER A 608 33.66 -7.40 -27.38
N LEU A 609 32.46 -7.89 -27.69
CA LEU A 609 32.25 -8.90 -28.73
C LEU A 609 32.84 -8.38 -30.05
N PRO A 610 33.83 -9.06 -30.66
CA PRO A 610 34.26 -8.70 -32.00
C PRO A 610 33.20 -9.15 -33.01
N GLY A 611 32.75 -8.19 -33.82
CA GLY A 611 32.39 -8.29 -35.24
C GLY A 611 31.72 -9.56 -35.78
N SER A 612 30.54 -9.32 -36.35
CA SER A 612 29.91 -10.04 -37.48
C SER A 612 29.51 -11.51 -37.28
N LEU A 613 28.21 -11.71 -37.06
CA LEU A 613 27.49 -12.84 -37.64
C LEU A 613 26.62 -12.28 -38.77
N VAL A 614 27.13 -12.38 -39.99
CA VAL A 614 26.36 -12.21 -41.23
C VAL A 614 25.51 -13.47 -41.41
N PRO A 615 24.22 -13.37 -41.75
CA PRO A 615 23.40 -14.55 -42.03
C PRO A 615 23.80 -15.19 -43.37
N GLN A 616 24.00 -16.51 -43.37
CA GLN A 616 23.82 -17.35 -44.55
C GLN A 616 22.51 -18.11 -44.43
#